data_AF-A0A2K0UET1-F1
#
_entry.id   AF-A0A2K0UET1-F1
#
_cell.length_a   1.000
_cell.length_b   1.000
_cell.length_c   1.000
_cell.angle_alpha   90.00
_cell.angle_beta   90.00
_cell.angle_gamma   90.00
#
_symmetry.space_group_name_H-M   'P 1'
#
loop_
_entity.id
_entity.type
_entity.pdbx_description
1 polymer ?
#
loop_
_entity_poly.entity_id
_entity_poly.type
_entity_poly.pdbx_seq_one_letter_code
_entity_poly.pdbx_strand_id
1 'polypeptide(L)'
;MSKVILILGGAGAQNSAVARELVKNESFSVKILSRNAKSEESVSLAAIPRITVVEADTYDEDNLTAAFEGVHAVFVNTNGFAIGEKAEIFWGVRIYEIAYWAGVKHFVYSSLPFVSKKSGFNPKYRVPFADGKAKVVGKETHDPDLT
;
A
#
# COMPACT_ATOMS: atom_id res chain seq x y z
N MET A 1 -6.61 21.93 -8.81
CA MET A 1 -7.09 20.52 -8.79
C MET A 1 -6.63 19.87 -7.50
N SER A 2 -7.43 19.00 -6.87
CA SER A 2 -6.98 18.21 -5.72
C SER A 2 -5.94 17.17 -6.15
N LYS A 3 -4.96 16.88 -5.29
CA LYS A 3 -3.99 15.80 -5.49
C LYS A 3 -4.64 14.48 -5.09
N VAL A 4 -4.73 13.54 -6.03
CA VAL A 4 -5.31 12.21 -5.78
C VAL A 4 -4.29 11.34 -5.03
N ILE A 5 -4.69 10.82 -3.88
CA ILE A 5 -3.92 9.86 -3.08
C ILE A 5 -4.56 8.49 -3.23
N LEU A 6 -3.83 7.54 -3.81
CA LEU A 6 -4.28 6.16 -3.94
C LEU A 6 -3.93 5.38 -2.67
N ILE A 7 -4.86 4.59 -2.16
CA ILE A 7 -4.65 3.68 -1.02
C ILE A 7 -4.89 2.25 -1.51
N LEU A 8 -3.86 1.41 -1.38
CA LEU A 8 -3.86 0.01 -1.80
C LEU A 8 -3.86 -0.93 -0.60
N GLY A 9 -4.48 -2.11 -0.75
CA GLY A 9 -4.57 -3.12 0.31
C GLY A 9 -5.96 -3.37 0.91
N GLY A 10 -7.01 -2.75 0.35
CA GLY A 10 -8.38 -2.88 0.83
C GLY A 10 -8.79 -1.82 1.85
N ALA A 11 -10.10 -1.71 2.11
CA ALA A 11 -10.69 -0.86 3.15
C ALA A 11 -10.59 -1.51 4.55
N GLY A 12 -9.37 -1.87 4.97
CA GLY A 12 -9.09 -2.38 6.31
C GLY A 12 -8.75 -1.27 7.31
N ALA A 13 -8.67 -1.60 8.60
CA ALA A 13 -8.51 -0.63 9.68
C ALA A 13 -7.38 0.41 9.47
N GLN A 14 -6.19 -0.01 9.03
CA GLN A 14 -5.08 0.92 8.75
C GLN A 14 -5.43 1.88 7.61
N ASN A 15 -5.90 1.33 6.50
CA ASN A 15 -6.18 2.08 5.28
C ASN A 15 -7.36 3.06 5.48
N SER A 16 -8.39 2.64 6.22
CA SER A 16 -9.52 3.50 6.59
C SER A 16 -9.10 4.69 7.46
N ALA A 17 -8.24 4.46 8.46
CA ALA A 17 -7.74 5.54 9.30
C ALA A 17 -6.92 6.55 8.48
N VAL A 18 -6.04 6.06 7.61
CA VAL A 18 -5.25 6.90 6.69
C VAL A 18 -6.17 7.70 5.76
N ALA A 19 -7.18 7.06 5.17
CA ALA A 19 -8.13 7.72 4.27
C ALA A 19 -8.86 8.89 4.96
N ARG A 20 -9.40 8.64 6.16
CA ARG A 20 -10.13 9.63 6.96
C ARG A 20 -9.25 10.81 7.37
N GLU A 21 -7.99 10.57 7.68
CA GLU A 21 -7.04 11.63 8.04
C GLU A 21 -6.65 12.47 6.83
N LEU A 22 -6.33 11.84 5.69
CA LEU A 22 -5.88 12.53 4.48
C LEU A 22 -6.92 13.52 3.96
N VAL A 23 -8.20 13.16 3.96
CA VAL A 23 -9.27 14.05 3.45
C VAL A 23 -9.59 15.24 4.35
N LYS A 24 -9.04 15.31 5.58
CA LYS A 24 -9.09 16.55 6.39
C LYS A 24 -8.32 17.69 5.71
N ASN A 25 -7.32 17.38 4.89
CA ASN A 25 -6.69 18.36 4.03
C ASN A 25 -7.48 18.48 2.72
N GLU A 26 -8.08 19.64 2.48
CA GLU A 26 -8.90 19.89 1.29
C GLU A 26 -8.14 19.84 -0.05
N SER A 27 -6.79 19.89 0.01
CA SER A 27 -5.95 19.71 -1.17
C SER A 27 -5.89 18.26 -1.65
N PHE A 28 -6.39 17.30 -0.87
CA PHE A 28 -6.35 15.87 -1.18
C PHE A 28 -7.72 15.29 -1.47
N SER A 29 -7.76 14.38 -2.44
CA SER A 29 -8.83 13.41 -2.60
C SER A 29 -8.24 12.01 -2.51
N VAL A 30 -9.00 11.06 -1.97
CA VAL A 30 -8.55 9.69 -1.73
C VAL A 30 -9.28 8.74 -2.66
N LYS A 31 -8.52 7.89 -3.35
CA LYS A 31 -9.03 6.73 -4.10
C LYS A 31 -8.58 5.49 -3.32
N ILE A 32 -9.49 4.59 -2.96
CA ILE A 32 -9.16 3.35 -2.26
C ILE A 32 -9.66 2.15 -3.06
N LEU A 33 -8.80 1.15 -3.27
CA LEU A 33 -9.21 -0.12 -3.87
C LEU A 33 -9.76 -1.05 -2.80
N SER A 34 -10.88 -1.70 -3.09
CA SER A 34 -11.48 -2.73 -2.26
C SER A 34 -12.00 -3.86 -3.15
N ARG A 35 -11.83 -5.12 -2.75
CA ARG A 35 -12.41 -6.27 -3.47
C ARG A 35 -13.93 -6.39 -3.27
N ASN A 36 -14.49 -5.65 -2.33
CA ASN A 36 -15.92 -5.60 -2.07
C ASN A 36 -16.29 -4.17 -1.68
N ALA A 37 -16.77 -3.38 -2.65
CA ALA A 37 -17.19 -2.01 -2.40
C ALA A 37 -18.50 -1.93 -1.58
N LYS A 38 -19.18 -3.07 -1.37
CA LYS A 38 -20.41 -3.18 -0.58
C LYS A 38 -20.16 -3.58 0.88
N SER A 39 -18.90 -3.76 1.31
CA SER A 39 -18.61 -3.97 2.73
C SER A 39 -18.99 -2.74 3.55
N GLU A 40 -19.36 -2.93 4.81
CA GLU A 40 -19.76 -1.84 5.71
C GLU A 40 -18.71 -0.72 5.75
N GLU A 41 -17.43 -1.08 5.86
CA GLU A 41 -16.32 -0.12 5.86
C GLU A 41 -16.18 0.61 4.51
N SER A 42 -16.34 -0.09 3.38
CA SER A 42 -16.30 0.55 2.06
C SER A 42 -17.44 1.55 1.88
N VAL A 43 -18.65 1.19 2.31
CA VAL A 43 -19.83 2.07 2.27
C VAL A 43 -19.62 3.28 3.19
N SER A 44 -19.10 3.07 4.41
CA SER A 44 -18.78 4.14 5.35
C SER A 44 -17.75 5.12 4.79
N LEU A 45 -16.70 4.62 4.13
CA LEU A 45 -15.68 5.45 3.50
C LEU A 45 -16.23 6.23 2.30
N ALA A 46 -17.02 5.57 1.44
CA ALA A 46 -17.61 6.21 0.25
C ALA A 46 -18.60 7.33 0.59
N ALA A 47 -19.19 7.32 1.80
CA ALA A 47 -20.05 8.40 2.27
C ALA A 47 -19.28 9.69 2.64
N ILE A 48 -17.95 9.64 2.75
CA ILE A 48 -17.13 10.80 3.11
C ILE A 48 -16.77 11.59 1.84
N PRO A 49 -16.99 12.91 1.82
CA PRO A 49 -16.59 13.75 0.70
C PRO A 49 -15.11 13.58 0.35
N ARG A 50 -14.80 13.53 -0.95
CA ARG A 50 -13.45 13.34 -1.52
C ARG A 50 -12.84 11.95 -1.28
N ILE A 51 -13.58 10.97 -0.75
CA ILE A 51 -13.19 9.57 -0.78
C ILE A 51 -13.97 8.84 -1.88
N THR A 52 -13.26 8.09 -2.71
CA THR A 52 -13.85 7.20 -3.71
C THR A 52 -13.35 5.79 -3.49
N VAL A 53 -14.28 4.86 -3.26
CA VAL A 53 -13.98 3.43 -3.21
C VAL A 53 -14.19 2.85 -4.60
N VAL A 54 -13.18 2.14 -5.12
CA VAL A 54 -13.23 1.44 -6.40
C VAL A 54 -13.20 -0.06 -6.14
N GLU A 55 -14.18 -0.78 -6.68
CA GLU A 55 -14.20 -2.24 -6.60
C GLU A 55 -13.14 -2.82 -7.55
N ALA A 56 -12.03 -3.29 -7.00
CA ALA A 56 -10.89 -3.82 -7.75
C ALA A 56 -9.97 -4.65 -6.84
N ASP A 57 -9.17 -5.54 -7.44
CA ASP A 57 -8.13 -6.26 -6.72
C ASP A 57 -6.78 -5.54 -6.80
N THR A 58 -6.13 -5.35 -5.65
CA THR A 58 -4.76 -4.82 -5.56
C THR A 58 -3.72 -5.82 -6.10
N TYR A 59 -4.10 -7.09 -6.23
CA TYR A 59 -3.25 -8.17 -6.73
C TYR A 59 -3.67 -8.61 -8.13
N ASP A 60 -4.12 -7.66 -8.94
CA ASP A 60 -4.41 -7.80 -10.36
C ASP A 60 -3.78 -6.61 -11.10
N GLU A 61 -3.04 -6.90 -12.16
CA GLU A 61 -2.19 -5.91 -12.82
C GLU A 61 -2.99 -4.88 -13.64
N ASP A 62 -4.07 -5.31 -14.30
CA ASP A 62 -4.94 -4.43 -15.08
C ASP A 62 -5.68 -3.47 -14.15
N ASN A 63 -6.21 -3.99 -13.03
CA ASN A 63 -6.82 -3.20 -11.97
C ASN A 63 -5.86 -2.16 -11.38
N LEU A 64 -4.61 -2.55 -11.08
CA LEU A 64 -3.60 -1.63 -10.58
C LEU A 64 -3.29 -0.53 -11.60
N THR A 65 -3.03 -0.91 -12.85
CA THR A 65 -2.67 0.02 -13.92
C THR A 65 -3.76 1.09 -14.10
N ALA A 66 -5.02 0.67 -14.16
CA ALA A 66 -6.16 1.59 -14.22
C ALA A 66 -6.29 2.47 -12.96
N ALA A 67 -6.03 1.92 -11.78
CA ALA A 67 -6.12 2.66 -10.52
C ALA A 67 -5.10 3.80 -10.41
N PHE A 68 -3.91 3.61 -10.98
CA PHE A 68 -2.80 4.56 -10.95
C PHE A 68 -2.97 5.78 -11.86
N GLU A 69 -3.94 5.78 -12.78
CA GLU A 69 -4.22 6.94 -13.62
C GLU A 69 -4.54 8.20 -12.80
N GLY A 70 -3.80 9.28 -13.09
CA GLY A 70 -3.97 10.58 -12.45
C GLY A 70 -3.57 10.62 -10.96
N VAL A 71 -2.88 9.60 -10.45
CA VAL A 71 -2.49 9.51 -9.04
C VAL A 71 -1.26 10.37 -8.75
N HIS A 72 -1.35 11.22 -7.72
CA HIS A 72 -0.24 12.06 -7.26
C HIS A 72 0.69 11.32 -6.30
N ALA A 73 0.11 10.60 -5.34
CA ALA A 73 0.82 9.82 -4.33
C ALA A 73 0.09 8.52 -4.02
N VAL A 74 0.79 7.51 -3.52
CA VAL A 74 0.21 6.23 -3.13
C VAL A 74 0.66 5.81 -1.73
N PHE A 75 -0.27 5.27 -0.95
CA PHE A 75 -0.02 4.51 0.27
C PHE A 75 -0.30 3.03 0.02
N VAL A 76 0.70 2.19 0.23
CA VAL A 76 0.64 0.76 -0.07
C VAL A 76 0.74 -0.05 1.22
N ASN A 77 -0.30 -0.83 1.50
CA ASN A 77 -0.27 -1.82 2.57
C ASN A 77 -0.72 -3.19 2.07
N THR A 78 0.21 -4.10 1.88
CA THR A 78 -0.08 -5.50 1.49
C THR A 78 -0.53 -6.36 2.67
N ASN A 79 -1.27 -7.44 2.38
CA ASN A 79 -1.71 -8.41 3.37
C ASN A 79 -0.96 -9.74 3.20
N GLY A 80 0.27 -9.81 3.73
CA GLY A 80 1.12 -11.00 3.72
C GLY A 80 0.50 -12.24 4.37
N PHE A 81 -0.46 -12.10 5.30
CA PHE A 81 -1.20 -13.25 5.85
C PHE A 81 -2.10 -13.92 4.80
N ALA A 82 -2.67 -13.14 3.88
CA ALA A 82 -3.58 -13.66 2.85
C ALA A 82 -2.84 -14.19 1.62
N ILE A 83 -1.76 -13.50 1.20
CA ILE A 83 -1.08 -13.80 -0.08
C ILE A 83 0.23 -14.59 0.11
N GLY A 84 0.77 -14.62 1.33
CA GLY A 84 2.06 -15.24 1.64
C GLY A 84 3.27 -14.42 1.20
N GLU A 85 4.42 -14.72 1.78
CA GLU A 85 5.67 -13.96 1.62
C GLU A 85 6.11 -13.82 0.15
N LYS A 86 6.02 -14.91 -0.64
CA LYS A 86 6.43 -14.90 -2.06
C LYS A 86 5.62 -13.90 -2.88
N ALA A 87 4.29 -13.93 -2.74
CA ALA A 87 3.42 -13.03 -3.47
C ALA A 87 3.52 -11.60 -2.93
N GLU A 88 3.73 -11.42 -1.62
CA GLU A 88 3.92 -10.09 -1.03
C GLU A 88 5.16 -9.38 -1.58
N ILE A 89 6.26 -10.10 -1.76
CA ILE A 89 7.47 -9.55 -2.39
C ILE A 89 7.18 -9.17 -3.85
N PHE A 90 6.58 -10.09 -4.62
CA PHE A 90 6.24 -9.83 -6.01
C PHE A 90 5.36 -8.59 -6.16
N TRP A 91 4.24 -8.52 -5.43
CA TRP A 91 3.30 -7.42 -5.53
C TRP A 91 3.86 -6.12 -4.99
N GLY A 92 4.68 -6.16 -3.93
CA GLY A 92 5.36 -4.97 -3.42
C GLY A 92 6.25 -4.32 -4.48
N VAL A 93 7.05 -5.11 -5.19
CA VAL A 93 7.89 -4.63 -6.30
C VAL A 93 7.04 -4.21 -7.49
N ARG A 94 6.05 -5.02 -7.89
CA ARG A 94 5.22 -4.73 -9.07
C ARG A 94 4.40 -3.44 -8.91
N ILE A 95 3.83 -3.21 -7.73
CA ILE A 95 3.11 -1.97 -7.41
C ILE A 95 4.04 -0.76 -7.52
N TYR A 96 5.30 -0.88 -7.09
CA TYR A 96 6.28 0.19 -7.21
C TYR A 96 6.61 0.49 -8.69
N GLU A 97 6.85 -0.52 -9.51
CA GLU A 97 7.11 -0.35 -10.95
C GLU A 97 5.96 0.37 -11.66
N ILE A 98 4.72 -0.06 -11.41
CA ILE A 98 3.53 0.56 -12.01
C ILE A 98 3.37 2.00 -11.52
N ALA A 99 3.56 2.27 -10.23
CA ALA A 99 3.53 3.62 -9.68
C ALA A 99 4.60 4.53 -10.33
N TYR A 100 5.80 4.01 -10.53
CA TYR A 100 6.89 4.72 -11.18
C TYR A 100 6.53 5.07 -12.63
N TRP A 101 6.02 4.12 -13.40
CA TRP A 101 5.59 4.36 -14.80
C TRP A 101 4.40 5.32 -14.90
N ALA A 102 3.49 5.30 -13.93
CA ALA A 102 2.38 6.25 -13.85
C ALA A 102 2.79 7.67 -13.43
N GLY A 103 4.07 7.90 -13.09
CA GLY A 103 4.59 9.22 -12.73
C GLY A 103 4.21 9.69 -11.31
N VAL A 104 3.88 8.75 -10.41
CA VAL A 104 3.56 9.02 -9.01
C VAL A 104 4.72 9.77 -8.34
N LYS A 105 4.41 10.83 -7.59
CA LYS A 105 5.41 11.72 -6.96
C LYS A 105 5.85 11.25 -5.58
N HIS A 106 4.98 10.57 -4.85
CA HIS A 106 5.28 10.05 -3.52
C HIS A 106 4.75 8.62 -3.37
N PHE A 107 5.64 7.70 -2.99
CA PHE A 107 5.31 6.30 -2.75
C PHE A 107 5.60 5.95 -1.29
N VAL A 108 4.55 5.66 -0.52
CA VAL A 108 4.66 5.28 0.89
C VAL A 108 4.32 3.79 1.02
N TYR A 109 5.29 2.99 1.45
CA TYR A 109 5.13 1.56 1.65
C TYR A 109 5.08 1.20 3.14
N SER A 110 3.99 0.55 3.57
CA SER A 110 3.79 0.07 4.93
C SER A 110 4.63 -1.19 5.18
N SER A 111 5.90 -0.98 5.51
CA SER A 111 6.88 -2.05 5.78
C SER A 111 6.85 -2.53 7.24
N LEU A 112 7.61 -3.59 7.53
CA LEU A 112 7.82 -4.15 8.86
C LEU A 112 9.32 -4.44 9.09
N PRO A 113 9.76 -4.68 10.34
CA PRO A 113 11.14 -5.05 10.62
C PRO A 113 11.57 -6.33 9.89
N PHE A 114 12.80 -6.34 9.37
CA PHE A 114 13.42 -7.53 8.80
C PHE A 114 13.84 -8.52 9.90
N VAL A 115 12.88 -9.30 10.41
CA VAL A 115 13.07 -10.19 11.57
C VAL A 115 14.17 -11.22 11.31
N SER A 116 14.14 -11.89 10.15
CA SER A 116 15.16 -12.89 9.79
C SER A 116 16.55 -12.29 9.75
N LYS A 117 16.73 -11.08 9.21
CA LYS A 117 18.04 -10.41 9.21
C LYS A 117 18.48 -10.04 10.63
N LYS A 118 17.56 -9.50 11.45
CA LYS A 118 17.84 -9.09 12.84
C LYS A 118 18.16 -10.26 13.77
N SER A 119 17.63 -11.46 13.48
CA SER A 119 17.86 -12.67 14.28
C SER A 119 19.08 -13.48 13.84
N GLY A 120 19.89 -12.99 12.89
CA GLY A 120 21.00 -13.75 12.31
C GLY A 120 20.53 -14.96 11.50
N PHE A 121 19.36 -14.85 10.85
CA PHE A 121 18.71 -15.91 10.07
C PHE A 121 18.38 -17.17 10.88
N ASN A 122 18.20 -17.03 12.19
CA ASN A 122 17.78 -18.15 13.04
C ASN A 122 16.30 -18.52 12.75
N PRO A 123 16.02 -19.77 12.30
CA PRO A 123 14.68 -20.18 11.89
C PRO A 123 13.65 -20.14 13.03
N LYS A 124 14.08 -20.18 14.29
CA LYS A 124 13.20 -20.06 15.47
C LYS A 124 12.42 -18.74 15.50
N TYR A 125 12.99 -17.67 14.95
CA TYR A 125 12.42 -16.32 14.99
C TYR A 125 11.83 -15.89 13.65
N ARG A 126 11.61 -16.81 12.70
CA ARG A 126 11.10 -16.46 11.37
C ARG A 126 9.67 -15.91 11.45
N VAL A 127 9.45 -14.75 10.85
CA VAL A 127 8.13 -14.12 10.75
C VAL A 127 7.87 -13.77 9.27
N PRO A 128 7.32 -14.70 8.47
CA PRO A 128 7.30 -14.59 7.01
C PRO A 128 6.61 -13.32 6.47
N PHE A 129 5.49 -12.89 7.08
CA PHE A 129 4.76 -11.69 6.65
C PHE A 129 5.50 -10.38 7.00
N ALA A 130 6.38 -10.39 8.00
CA ALA A 130 7.22 -9.24 8.32
C ALA A 130 8.44 -9.21 7.38
N ASP A 131 9.05 -10.37 7.16
CA ASP A 131 10.19 -10.52 6.25
C ASP A 131 9.81 -10.19 4.80
N GLY A 132 8.61 -10.55 4.34
CA GLY A 132 8.10 -10.21 3.01
C GLY A 132 8.10 -8.70 2.76
N LYS A 133 7.44 -7.94 3.65
CA LYS A 133 7.44 -6.47 3.63
C LYS A 133 8.84 -5.87 3.69
N ALA A 134 9.69 -6.39 4.57
CA ALA A 134 11.05 -5.89 4.74
C ALA A 134 11.93 -6.12 3.51
N LYS A 135 11.73 -7.22 2.78
CA LYS A 135 12.48 -7.52 1.56
C LYS A 135 12.13 -6.59 0.41
N VAL A 136 10.90 -6.06 0.34
CA VAL A 136 10.48 -5.11 -0.71
C VAL A 136 11.26 -3.80 -0.62
N VAL A 137 11.53 -3.30 0.58
CA VAL A 137 12.20 -2.00 0.76
C VAL A 137 13.73 -2.06 0.65
N GLY A 138 14.34 -3.24 0.54
CA GLY A 138 15.79 -3.40 0.51
C GLY A 138 16.46 -2.89 1.80
N LYS A 139 17.80 -2.94 1.89
CA LYS A 139 18.51 -2.51 3.11
C LYS A 139 18.27 -1.00 3.36
N GLU A 140 18.00 -0.68 4.63
CA GLU A 140 18.13 0.64 5.28
C GLU A 140 16.88 1.52 5.40
N THR A 141 16.25 1.40 6.55
CA THR A 141 16.11 2.59 7.39
C THR A 141 17.53 3.07 7.77
N HIS A 142 18.09 4.00 6.98
CA HIS A 142 19.33 4.79 7.18
C HIS A 142 20.70 4.06 7.09
N ASP A 143 21.41 4.27 5.97
CA ASP A 143 22.88 4.32 5.89
C ASP A 143 23.27 5.78 5.58
N PRO A 144 24.04 6.44 6.48
CA PRO A 144 24.42 7.84 6.32
C PRO A 144 25.57 8.10 5.33
N ASP A 145 26.22 7.08 4.76
CA ASP A 145 27.45 7.27 3.96
C ASP A 145 27.22 7.45 2.44
N LEU A 146 25.98 7.71 1.99
CA LEU A 146 25.65 7.99 0.59
C LEU A 146 24.89 9.31 0.36
N THR A 147 25.36 10.40 0.98
CA THR A 147 25.19 11.79 0.50
C THR A 147 26.38 12.65 0.87
#